data_AF-A0A951QD26-F1
#
_entry.id   AF-A0A951QD26-F1
#
_cell.length_a   1.000
_cell.length_b   1.000
_cell.length_c   1.000
_cell.angle_alpha   90.00
_cell.angle_beta   90.00
_cell.angle_gamma   90.00
#
_symmetry.space_group_name_H-M   'P 1'
#
loop_
_entity.id
_entity.type
_entity.pdbx_description
1 polymer ?
#
loop_
_entity_poly.entity_id
_entity_poly.type
_entity_poly.pdbx_seq_one_letter_code
_entity_poly.pdbx_strand_id
1 'polypeptide(L)' 'MTLDKHKIDGIPQITVKTLPAADFDQQLIQAGYSKLGSAPAQGNRLKVWWTHPTYTRVEAIYSPDRAIAITAYHVGS' A
#
# COMPACT_ATOMS: atom_id res chain seq x y z
N MET A 1 8.53 -7.96 -4.69
CA MET A 1 9.22 -6.89 -3.94
C MET A 1 8.48 -6.72 -2.61
N THR A 2 9.10 -6.07 -1.62
CA THR A 2 8.59 -5.92 -0.24
C THR A 2 8.49 -4.43 0.11
N LEU A 3 7.78 -4.06 1.19
CA LEU A 3 7.53 -2.66 1.55
C LEU A 3 8.83 -1.84 1.71
N ASP A 4 9.91 -2.44 2.20
CA ASP A 4 11.22 -1.80 2.38
C ASP A 4 11.91 -1.36 1.08
N LYS A 5 11.36 -1.72 -0.09
CA LYS A 5 11.96 -1.41 -1.40
C LYS A 5 11.41 -0.15 -2.05
N HIS A 6 10.33 0.42 -1.53
CA HIS A 6 9.65 1.54 -2.16
C HIS A 6 9.42 2.67 -1.16
N LYS A 7 9.78 3.87 -1.59
CA LYS A 7 9.35 5.09 -0.90
C LYS A 7 7.94 5.44 -1.36
N ILE A 8 7.06 5.73 -0.41
CA ILE A 8 5.72 6.24 -0.67
C ILE A 8 5.64 7.69 -0.18
N ASP A 9 5.21 8.59 -1.03
CA ASP A 9 5.07 10.00 -0.69
C ASP A 9 4.06 10.22 0.43
N GLY A 10 4.36 11.13 1.35
CA GLY A 10 3.49 11.47 2.48
C GLY A 10 3.62 10.57 3.71
N ILE A 11 4.28 9.41 3.63
CA ILE A 11 4.58 8.55 4.80
C ILE A 11 6.09 8.41 5.04
N PRO A 12 6.52 8.13 6.29
CA PRO A 12 7.92 7.80 6.57
C PRO A 12 8.41 6.59 5.77
N GLN A 13 9.70 6.54 5.47
CA GLN A 13 10.33 5.38 4.82
C GLN A 13 10.07 4.12 5.65
N ILE A 14 9.43 3.12 5.04
CA ILE A 14 9.24 1.81 5.67
C ILE A 14 10.55 1.04 5.56
N THR A 15 11.07 0.55 6.68
CA THR A 15 12.36 -0.18 6.75
C THR A 15 12.18 -1.68 6.93
N VAL A 16 10.95 -2.14 7.16
CA VAL A 16 10.59 -3.56 7.32
C VAL A 16 10.00 -4.12 6.04
N LYS A 17 10.16 -5.43 5.82
CA LYS A 17 9.70 -6.10 4.59
C LYS A 17 8.17 -6.11 4.45
N THR A 18 7.47 -6.24 5.58
CA THR A 18 6.01 -6.34 5.65
C THR A 18 5.51 -5.63 6.89
N LEU A 19 4.26 -5.21 6.89
CA LEU A 19 3.57 -4.63 8.05
C LEU A 19 2.20 -5.29 8.22
N PRO A 20 1.62 -5.29 9.44
CA PRO A 20 0.20 -5.52 9.60
C PRO A 20 -0.58 -4.58 8.68
N ALA A 21 -1.60 -5.11 8.00
CA ALA A 21 -2.37 -4.33 7.03
C ALA A 21 -3.03 -3.10 7.69
N ALA A 22 -3.49 -3.24 8.92
CA ALA A 22 -4.08 -2.14 9.69
C ALA A 22 -3.08 -1.00 9.92
N ASP A 23 -1.84 -1.31 10.31
CA ASP A 23 -0.79 -0.33 10.56
C ASP A 23 -0.39 0.41 9.28
N PHE A 24 -0.26 -0.33 8.17
CA PHE A 24 0.06 0.26 6.88
C PHE A 24 -1.09 1.13 6.35
N ASP A 25 -2.33 0.65 6.42
CA ASP A 25 -3.52 1.40 6.03
C ASP A 25 -3.65 2.69 6.85
N GLN A 26 -3.36 2.63 8.16
CA GLN A 26 -3.42 3.80 9.05
C GLN A 26 -2.38 4.85 8.65
N GLN A 27 -1.16 4.46 8.27
CA GLN A 27 -0.15 5.40 7.78
C GLN A 27 -0.62 6.13 6.52
N LEU A 28 -1.20 5.41 5.56
CA LEU A 28 -1.75 6.01 4.34
C LEU A 28 -2.90 6.98 4.64
N ILE A 29 -3.83 6.60 5.53
CA ILE A 29 -4.94 7.45 5.95
C ILE A 29 -4.42 8.73 6.64
N GLN A 30 -3.44 8.60 7.53
CA GLN A 30 -2.82 9.75 8.20
C GLN A 30 -2.09 10.68 7.23
N ALA A 31 -1.54 10.13 6.15
CA ALA A 31 -0.94 10.89 5.05
C ALA A 31 -1.97 11.47 4.06
N GLY A 32 -3.28 11.29 4.30
CA GLY A 32 -4.35 11.85 3.50
C GLY A 32 -4.81 10.99 2.32
N TYR A 33 -4.28 9.77 2.16
CA TYR A 33 -4.72 8.87 1.10
C TYR A 33 -6.11 8.30 1.40
N SER A 34 -6.87 8.06 0.34
CA SER A 34 -8.18 7.39 0.38
C SER A 34 -8.16 6.12 -0.46
N LYS A 35 -8.87 5.07 -0.02
CA LYS A 35 -9.03 3.83 -0.79
C LYS A 35 -9.84 4.13 -2.06
N LEU A 36 -9.27 3.79 -3.22
CA LEU A 36 -9.92 3.92 -4.52
C LEU A 36 -10.69 2.64 -4.90
N GLY A 37 -10.14 1.47 -4.58
CA GLY A 37 -10.75 0.19 -4.89
C GLY A 37 -9.80 -0.98 -4.66
N SER A 38 -10.27 -2.19 -4.94
CA SER A 38 -9.47 -3.41 -4.78
C SER A 38 -9.78 -4.45 -5.85
N ALA A 39 -8.82 -5.32 -6.14
CA ALA A 39 -8.99 -6.44 -7.04
C ALA A 39 -8.15 -7.65 -6.59
N PRO A 40 -8.41 -8.86 -7.11
CA PRO A 40 -7.50 -9.98 -6.97
C PRO A 40 -6.13 -9.69 -7.62
N ALA A 41 -5.09 -10.24 -7.02
CA ALA A 41 -3.72 -10.25 -7.52
C ALA A 41 -3.18 -11.69 -7.58
N GLN A 42 -2.05 -11.87 -8.27
CA GLN A 42 -1.42 -13.17 -8.45
C GLN A 42 -1.16 -13.87 -7.11
N GLY A 43 -1.40 -15.18 -7.06
CA GLY A 43 -1.19 -15.99 -5.86
C GLY A 43 -2.26 -15.77 -4.77
N ASN A 44 -3.51 -15.53 -5.18
CA ASN A 44 -4.66 -15.29 -4.29
C ASN A 44 -4.49 -14.05 -3.37
N ARG A 45 -3.65 -13.11 -3.78
CA ARG A 45 -3.40 -11.88 -3.02
C ARG A 45 -4.46 -10.84 -3.33
N LEU A 46 -4.55 -9.82 -2.50
CA LEU A 46 -5.42 -8.67 -2.73
C LEU A 46 -4.56 -7.47 -3.16
N LYS A 47 -4.91 -6.82 -4.28
CA LYS A 47 -4.39 -5.49 -4.60
C LYS A 47 -5.41 -4.43 -4.18
N VAL A 48 -4.93 -3.33 -3.63
CA VAL A 48 -5.74 -2.15 -3.26
C VAL A 48 -5.07 -0.91 -3.83
N TRP A 49 -5.85 -0.05 -4.45
CA TRP A 49 -5.39 1.25 -4.92
C TRP A 49 -5.77 2.33 -3.91
N TRP A 50 -4.84 3.26 -3.70
CA TRP A 50 -4.95 4.38 -2.80
C TRP A 50 -4.66 5.67 -3.55
N THR A 51 -5.54 6.65 -3.46
CA THR A 51 -5.43 7.92 -4.17
C THR A 51 -5.20 9.08 -3.20
N HIS A 52 -4.47 10.10 -3.64
CA HIS A 52 -4.25 11.34 -2.91
C HIS A 52 -4.56 12.53 -3.84
N PRO A 53 -5.02 13.69 -3.33
CA PRO A 53 -5.25 14.88 -4.17
C PRO A 53 -3.98 15.42 -4.84
N THR A 54 -2.81 15.21 -4.23
CA THR A 54 -1.52 15.78 -4.70
C THR A 54 -0.45 14.74 -5.01
N TYR A 55 -0.51 13.55 -4.41
CA TYR A 55 0.54 12.53 -4.55
C TYR A 55 0.11 11.48 -5.56
N THR A 56 1.10 10.84 -6.18
CA THR A 56 0.86 9.74 -7.11
C THR A 56 0.12 8.60 -6.42
N ARG A 57 -0.89 8.06 -7.09
CA ARG A 57 -1.66 6.90 -6.61
C ARG A 57 -0.73 5.76 -6.19
N VAL A 58 -1.08 5.03 -5.15
CA VAL A 58 -0.32 3.88 -4.63
C VAL A 58 -1.10 2.60 -4.90
N GLU A 59 -0.43 1.57 -5.41
CA GLU A 59 -0.93 0.20 -5.43
C GLU A 59 -0.25 -0.56 -4.28
N ALA A 60 -1.05 -1.16 -3.42
CA ALA A 60 -0.58 -1.99 -2.32
C ALA A 60 -1.09 -3.43 -2.50
N ILE A 61 -0.21 -4.40 -2.26
CA ILE A 61 -0.50 -5.83 -2.32
C ILE A 61 -0.51 -6.39 -0.90
N TYR A 62 -1.57 -7.11 -0.56
CA TYR A 62 -1.80 -7.71 0.75
C TYR A 62 -1.84 -9.23 0.65
N SER A 63 -1.69 -9.91 1.79
CA SER A 63 -1.96 -11.34 1.91
C SER A 63 -3.43 -11.67 1.59
N PRO A 64 -3.73 -12.95 1.27
CA PRO A 64 -5.10 -13.37 0.95
C PRO A 64 -6.13 -13.07 2.04
N ASP A 65 -5.72 -13.19 3.30
CA ASP A 65 -6.52 -12.90 4.49
C ASP A 65 -6.53 -11.40 4.87
N ARG A 66 -5.82 -10.56 4.11
CA ARG A 66 -5.62 -9.14 4.37
C ARG A 66 -4.98 -8.84 5.74
N ALA A 67 -4.30 -9.80 6.36
CA ALA A 67 -3.62 -9.58 7.63
C ALA A 67 -2.35 -8.73 7.49
N ILE A 68 -1.63 -8.87 6.37
CA ILE A 68 -0.35 -8.19 6.14
C ILE A 68 -0.33 -7.42 4.81
N ALA A 69 0.28 -6.25 4.83
CA ALA A 69 0.74 -5.53 3.65
C ALA A 69 2.12 -6.06 3.23
N ILE A 70 2.25 -6.50 1.98
CA ILE A 70 3.44 -7.18 1.45
C ILE A 70 4.32 -6.20 0.69
N THR A 71 3.73 -5.40 -0.20
CA THR A 71 4.44 -4.40 -1.00
C THR A 71 3.51 -3.26 -1.35
N ALA A 72 4.07 -2.08 -1.56
CA ALA A 72 3.34 -0.94 -2.08
C ALA A 72 4.26 -0.11 -2.96
N TYR A 73 3.73 0.51 -4.01
CA TYR A 73 4.49 1.37 -4.91
C TYR A 73 3.56 2.37 -5.62
N HIS A 74 4.14 3.47 -6.08
CA HIS A 74 3.41 4.44 -6.89
C HIS A 74 3.05 3.87 -8.27
N VAL A 75 1.82 4.13 -8.71
CA VAL A 75 1.25 3.70 -10.00
C VAL A 75 0.64 4.89 -10.73
N GLY A 76 1.42 5.45 -11.65
CA GLY A 76 1.05 6.61 -12.45
C GLY A 76 2.27 7.46 -12.71
N SER A 77 2.52 7.76 -13.97
CA SER A 77 3.47 8.78 -14.43
C SER A 77 2.79 10.15 -14.42
#